data_AF-A0A1Y0ED36-F1
#
_entry.id   AF-A0A1Y0ED36-F1
#
_cell.length_a   1.000
_cell.length_b   1.000
_cell.length_c   1.000
_cell.angle_alpha   90.00
_cell.angle_beta   90.00
_cell.angle_gamma   90.00
#
_symmetry.space_group_name_H-M   'P 1'
#
loop_
_entity.id
_entity.type
_entity.pdbx_description
1 polymer ?
#
loop_
_entity_poly.entity_id
_entity_poly.type
_entity_poly.pdbx_seq_one_letter_code
_entity_poly.pdbx_strand_id
1 'polypeptide(L)'
;MEELTFGTMIAVFEEMFGRGLFWALVVAAALVTGFYLYVLIRDRALSMRKFLVAQIAMPFGAVAAVVFVLAITNSTMRDLGGPVDLIVFLGIAVMGAVGAAILVYAVQSLVRRKQAV
;
A
#
# COMPACT_ATOMS: atom_id res chain seq x y z
N MET A 1 5.43 18.20 27.85
CA MET A 1 4.92 17.40 26.72
C MET A 1 6.11 16.67 26.15
N GLU A 2 6.02 15.36 25.90
CA GLU A 2 7.11 14.66 25.21
C GLU A 2 7.34 15.31 23.85
N GLU A 3 8.59 15.56 23.50
CA GLU A 3 8.91 16.03 22.16
C GLU A 3 8.62 14.90 21.18
N LEU A 4 7.68 15.14 20.26
CA LEU A 4 7.45 14.27 19.11
C LEU A 4 8.65 14.38 18.18
N THR A 5 9.75 13.74 18.57
CA THR A 5 10.90 13.57 17.69
C THR A 5 10.60 12.50 16.67
N PHE A 6 11.19 12.60 15.48
CA PHE A 6 11.07 11.56 14.45
C PHE A 6 11.50 10.18 14.97
N GLY A 7 12.51 10.13 15.85
CA GLY A 7 12.95 8.89 16.49
C GLY A 7 11.87 8.29 17.38
N THR A 8 11.18 9.10 18.17
CA THR A 8 10.06 8.65 19.00
C THR A 8 8.92 8.08 18.16
N MET A 9 8.57 8.73 17.05
CA MET A 9 7.52 8.22 16.14
C MET A 9 7.90 6.87 15.52
N ILE A 10 9.14 6.70 15.06
CA ILE A 10 9.62 5.42 14.51
C ILE A 10 9.59 4.34 15.59
N ALA A 11 10.04 4.65 16.81
CA ALA A 11 10.01 3.70 17.92
C ALA A 11 8.59 3.23 18.23
N VAL A 12 7.59 4.13 18.22
CA VAL A 12 6.18 3.76 18.40
C VAL A 12 5.70 2.83 17.28
N PHE A 13 6.06 3.09 16.02
CA PHE A 13 5.68 2.18 14.93
C PHE A 13 6.35 0.81 15.04
N GLU A 14 7.63 0.77 15.42
CA GLU A 14 8.35 -0.49 15.67
C GLU A 14 7.73 -1.29 16.82
N GLU A 15 7.24 -0.62 17.86
CA GLU A 15 6.54 -1.26 18.99
C GLU A 15 5.15 -1.77 18.57
N MET A 16 4.38 -0.96 17.83
CA MET A 16 3.02 -1.32 17.40
C MET A 16 2.99 -2.48 16.39
N PHE A 17 3.87 -2.45 15.38
CA PHE A 17 3.90 -3.45 14.32
C PHE A 17 4.87 -4.60 14.62
N GLY A 18 5.77 -4.42 15.58
CA GLY A 18 6.97 -5.23 15.72
C GLY A 18 8.05 -4.82 14.72
N ARG A 19 9.29 -4.75 15.21
CA ARG A 19 10.46 -4.29 14.42
C ARG A 19 10.64 -5.03 13.09
N GLY A 20 10.43 -6.35 13.06
CA GLY A 20 10.56 -7.16 11.85
C GLY A 20 9.54 -6.80 10.77
N LEU A 21 8.25 -6.74 11.13
CA LEU A 21 7.17 -6.44 10.20
C LEU A 21 7.24 -4.99 9.72
N PHE A 22 7.49 -4.04 10.62
CA PHE A 22 7.60 -2.62 10.26
C PHE A 22 8.64 -2.40 9.16
N TRP A 23 9.88 -2.86 9.36
CA TRP A 23 10.94 -2.69 8.37
C TRP A 23 10.69 -3.50 7.10
N ALA A 24 10.07 -4.67 7.19
CA ALA A 24 9.67 -5.44 6.00
C ALA A 24 8.67 -4.67 5.13
N LEU A 25 7.67 -4.00 5.74
CA LEU A 25 6.72 -3.15 5.05
C LEU A 25 7.38 -1.91 4.42
N VAL A 26 8.33 -1.28 5.14
CA VAL A 26 9.11 -0.14 4.62
C VAL A 26 9.92 -0.56 3.39
N VAL A 27 10.63 -1.68 3.46
CA VAL A 27 11.40 -2.23 2.32
C VAL A 27 10.46 -2.59 1.17
N ALA A 28 9.33 -3.25 1.44
CA ALA A 28 8.35 -3.59 0.42
C ALA A 28 7.81 -2.33 -0.28
N ALA A 29 7.44 -1.29 0.48
CA ALA A 29 6.97 -0.02 -0.07
C ALA A 29 8.04 0.68 -0.92
N ALA A 30 9.29 0.68 -0.48
CA ALA A 30 10.41 1.23 -1.24
C ALA A 30 10.65 0.47 -2.55
N LEU A 31 10.61 -0.88 -2.51
CA LEU A 31 10.78 -1.73 -3.69
C LEU A 31 9.65 -1.55 -4.69
N VAL A 32 8.39 -1.57 -4.25
CA VAL A 32 7.23 -1.39 -5.13
C VAL A 32 7.27 -0.02 -5.81
N THR A 33 7.54 1.02 -5.04
CA THR A 33 7.72 2.39 -5.56
C THR A 33 8.87 2.45 -6.56
N GLY A 34 10.03 1.89 -6.21
CA GLY A 34 11.20 1.84 -7.08
C GLY A 34 10.94 1.12 -8.40
N PHE A 35 10.26 -0.03 -8.37
CA PHE A 35 9.88 -0.76 -9.57
C PHE A 35 8.87 0.01 -10.42
N TYR A 36 7.89 0.66 -9.79
CA TYR A 36 6.92 1.48 -10.50
C TYR A 36 7.61 2.65 -11.23
N LEU A 37 8.50 3.37 -10.54
CA LEU A 37 9.28 4.46 -11.15
C LEU A 37 10.20 3.95 -12.27
N TYR A 38 10.88 2.83 -12.06
CA TYR A 38 11.71 2.20 -13.09
C TYR A 38 10.90 1.87 -14.35
N VAL A 39 9.72 1.25 -14.19
CA VAL A 39 8.81 0.93 -15.30
C VAL A 39 8.37 2.20 -16.03
N LEU A 40 7.99 3.24 -15.29
CA LEU A 40 7.51 4.50 -15.86
C LEU A 40 8.60 5.18 -16.71
N ILE A 41 9.83 5.22 -16.21
CA ILE A 41 10.99 5.81 -16.92
C ILE A 41 11.38 4.95 -18.14
N ARG A 42 11.34 3.62 -17.99
CA ARG A 42 11.74 2.67 -19.02
C ARG A 42 10.77 2.64 -20.20
N ASP A 43 9.47 2.48 -19.93
CA ASP A 43 8.49 2.24 -20.97
C ASP A 43 7.99 3.57 -21.60
N ARG A 44 8.16 4.72 -20.90
CA ARG A 44 7.76 6.07 -21.33
C ARG A 44 6.31 6.21 -21.82
N ALA A 45 5.49 5.18 -21.61
CA ALA A 45 4.10 5.10 -22.05
C ALA A 45 3.31 4.23 -21.07
N LEU A 46 2.12 4.71 -20.70
CA LEU A 46 1.20 3.96 -19.87
C LEU A 46 0.26 3.12 -20.75
N SER A 47 0.46 1.80 -20.75
CA SER A 47 -0.47 0.89 -21.44
C SER A 47 -1.84 0.86 -20.73
N MET A 48 -2.88 1.32 -21.42
CA MET A 48 -4.26 1.32 -20.90
C MET A 48 -4.75 -0.10 -20.56
N ARG A 49 -4.34 -1.11 -21.35
CA ARG A 49 -4.72 -2.50 -21.10
C ARG A 49 -4.18 -3.01 -19.76
N LYS A 50 -2.91 -2.74 -19.46
CA LYS A 50 -2.31 -3.11 -18.17
C LYS A 50 -2.95 -2.34 -17.02
N PHE A 51 -3.26 -1.06 -17.25
CA PHE A 51 -3.94 -0.22 -16.27
C PHE A 51 -5.36 -0.72 -15.93
N LEU A 52 -6.14 -1.17 -16.92
CA LEU A 52 -7.46 -1.75 -16.69
C LEU A 52 -7.38 -3.04 -15.86
N VAL A 53 -6.41 -3.92 -16.14
CA VAL A 53 -6.23 -5.13 -15.32
C VAL A 53 -5.79 -4.78 -13.90
N ALA A 54 -4.96 -3.75 -13.74
CA ALA A 54 -4.57 -3.24 -12.42
C ALA A 54 -5.77 -2.69 -11.63
N GLN A 55 -6.76 -2.08 -12.29
CA GLN A 55 -7.99 -1.61 -11.63
C GLN A 55 -8.83 -2.75 -11.07
N ILE A 56 -8.87 -3.91 -11.74
CA ILE A 56 -9.57 -5.11 -11.23
C ILE A 56 -8.94 -5.57 -9.90
N ALA A 57 -7.65 -5.30 -9.67
CA ALA A 57 -6.97 -5.63 -8.42
C ALA A 57 -7.30 -4.67 -7.26
N MET A 58 -7.86 -3.49 -7.55
CA MET A 58 -8.10 -2.45 -6.53
C MET A 58 -9.03 -2.91 -5.40
N PRO A 59 -10.19 -3.56 -5.64
CA PRO A 59 -11.05 -4.01 -4.55
C PRO A 59 -10.36 -5.03 -3.64
N PHE A 60 -9.55 -5.93 -4.21
CA PHE A 60 -8.78 -6.90 -3.43
C PHE A 60 -7.72 -6.22 -2.57
N GLY A 61 -7.05 -5.20 -3.12
CA GLY A 61 -6.11 -4.37 -2.36
C GLY A 61 -6.75 -3.63 -1.19
N ALA A 62 -7.94 -3.05 -1.41
CA ALA A 62 -8.70 -2.38 -0.36
C ALA A 62 -9.06 -3.33 0.78
N VAL A 63 -9.64 -4.49 0.45
CA VAL A 63 -10.02 -5.50 1.44
C VAL A 63 -8.79 -6.04 2.17
N ALA A 64 -7.71 -6.35 1.45
CA ALA A 64 -6.48 -6.85 2.05
C ALA A 64 -5.85 -5.84 3.02
N ALA A 65 -5.82 -4.54 2.67
CA ALA A 65 -5.28 -3.51 3.53
C ALA A 65 -6.13 -3.33 4.81
N VAL A 66 -7.45 -3.35 4.68
CA VAL A 66 -8.36 -3.28 5.84
C VAL A 66 -8.19 -4.49 6.75
N VAL A 67 -8.24 -5.70 6.19
CA VAL A 67 -8.05 -6.94 6.96
C VAL A 67 -6.69 -6.97 7.64
N PHE A 68 -5.65 -6.54 6.94
CA PHE A 68 -4.30 -6.44 7.48
C PHE A 68 -4.24 -5.50 8.69
N VAL A 69 -4.77 -4.28 8.57
CA VAL A 69 -4.76 -3.33 9.69
C VAL A 69 -5.53 -3.89 10.88
N LEU A 70 -6.75 -4.41 10.66
CA LEU A 70 -7.60 -4.94 11.73
C LEU A 70 -6.92 -6.11 12.45
N ALA A 71 -6.21 -6.98 11.71
CA ALA A 71 -5.48 -8.09 12.27
C ALA A 71 -4.29 -7.64 13.13
N ILE A 72 -3.51 -6.66 12.66
CA ILE A 72 -2.34 -6.16 13.41
C ILE A 72 -2.76 -5.38 14.64
N THR A 73 -3.82 -4.56 14.55
CA THR A 73 -4.30 -3.76 15.68
C THR A 73 -5.22 -4.54 16.63
N ASN A 74 -5.48 -5.82 16.35
CA ASN A 74 -6.47 -6.65 17.07
C ASN A 74 -7.82 -5.93 17.22
N SER A 75 -8.30 -5.34 16.13
CA SER A 75 -9.54 -4.54 16.12
C SER A 75 -10.60 -5.20 15.25
N THR A 76 -11.86 -4.90 15.56
CA THR A 76 -13.01 -5.30 14.74
C THR A 76 -13.70 -4.08 14.14
N MET A 77 -14.51 -4.30 13.09
CA MET A 77 -15.32 -3.23 12.49
C MET A 77 -16.32 -2.59 13.46
N ARG A 78 -16.61 -3.22 14.60
CA ARG A 78 -17.50 -2.68 15.64
C ARG A 78 -16.81 -1.66 16.54
N ASP A 79 -15.49 -1.60 16.51
CA ASP A 79 -14.68 -0.68 17.31
C ASP A 79 -14.52 0.69 16.63
N LEU A 80 -15.12 0.88 15.45
CA LEU A 80 -15.23 2.18 14.77
C LEU A 80 -16.18 3.08 15.58
N GLY A 81 -15.61 3.88 16.48
CA GLY A 81 -16.36 4.65 17.48
C GLY A 81 -16.70 6.08 17.04
N GLY A 82 -15.96 6.65 16.08
CA GLY A 82 -16.13 8.04 15.68
C GLY A 82 -15.95 8.34 14.17
N PRO A 83 -16.28 9.56 13.72
CA PRO A 83 -16.13 9.98 12.33
C PRO A 83 -14.69 9.91 11.81
N VAL A 84 -13.71 10.20 12.68
CA VAL A 84 -12.28 10.13 12.33
C VAL A 84 -11.88 8.69 12.02
N ASP A 85 -12.35 7.71 12.80
CA ASP A 85 -12.04 6.30 12.59
C ASP A 85 -12.57 5.84 11.23
N LEU A 86 -13.78 6.27 10.86
CA LEU A 86 -14.34 5.97 9.54
C LEU A 86 -13.51 6.59 8.41
N ILE A 87 -13.06 7.85 8.56
CA ILE A 87 -12.20 8.51 7.57
C ILE A 87 -10.87 7.75 7.43
N VAL A 88 -10.23 7.38 8.53
CA VAL A 88 -8.98 6.62 8.52
C VAL A 88 -9.19 5.23 7.90
N PHE A 89 -10.27 4.54 8.27
CA PHE A 89 -10.63 3.23 7.72
C PHE A 89 -10.84 3.27 6.21
N LEU A 90 -11.61 4.25 5.72
CA LEU A 90 -11.79 4.48 4.28
C LEU A 90 -10.47 4.89 3.60
N GLY A 91 -9.66 5.70 4.27
CA GLY A 91 -8.32 6.07 3.80
C GLY A 91 -7.43 4.84 3.59
N ILE A 92 -7.42 3.90 4.53
CA ILE A 92 -6.68 2.64 4.42
C ILE A 92 -7.18 1.82 3.23
N ALA A 93 -8.50 1.70 3.06
CA ALA A 93 -9.10 0.99 1.94
C ALA A 93 -8.69 1.62 0.59
N VAL A 94 -8.75 2.96 0.46
CA VAL A 94 -8.34 3.68 -0.75
C VAL A 94 -6.85 3.51 -1.02
N MET A 95 -6.00 3.67 0.00
CA MET A 95 -4.55 3.49 -0.13
C MET A 95 -4.18 2.06 -0.50
N GLY A 96 -4.87 1.06 0.07
CA GLY A 96 -4.73 -0.35 -0.28
C GLY A 96 -5.11 -0.64 -1.73
N ALA A 97 -6.24 -0.08 -2.20
CA ALA A 97 -6.66 -0.19 -3.59
C ALA A 97 -5.63 0.39 -4.55
N VAL A 98 -5.18 1.62 -4.30
CA VAL A 98 -4.17 2.31 -5.14
C VAL A 98 -2.85 1.54 -5.12
N GLY A 99 -2.40 1.09 -3.94
CA GLY A 99 -1.18 0.30 -3.79
C GLY A 99 -1.22 -1.02 -4.59
N ALA A 100 -2.35 -1.73 -4.55
CA ALA A 100 -2.53 -2.95 -5.35
C ALA A 100 -2.50 -2.68 -6.86
N ALA A 101 -3.14 -1.60 -7.32
CA ALA A 101 -3.07 -1.21 -8.73
C ALA A 101 -1.62 -0.92 -9.16
N ILE A 102 -0.87 -0.16 -8.36
CA ILE A 102 0.54 0.15 -8.61
C ILE A 102 1.37 -1.14 -8.68
N LEU A 103 1.22 -2.02 -7.69
CA LEU A 103 1.94 -3.28 -7.62
C LEU A 103 1.66 -4.16 -8.83
N VAL A 104 0.38 -4.41 -9.14
CA VAL A 104 -0.02 -5.26 -10.27
C VAL A 104 0.45 -4.67 -11.59
N TYR A 105 0.35 -3.35 -11.77
CA TYR A 105 0.85 -2.67 -12.95
C TYR A 105 2.37 -2.82 -13.10
N ALA A 106 3.12 -2.59 -12.03
CA ALA A 106 4.58 -2.70 -12.03
C ALA A 106 5.02 -4.14 -12.36
N VAL A 107 4.41 -5.14 -11.72
CA VAL A 107 4.68 -6.56 -11.96
C VAL A 107 4.35 -6.94 -13.41
N GLN A 108 3.18 -6.56 -13.92
CA GLN A 108 2.80 -6.83 -15.30
C GLN A 108 3.78 -6.22 -16.31
N SER A 109 4.26 -5.00 -16.05
CA SER A 109 5.20 -4.32 -16.94
C SER A 109 6.62 -4.85 -16.86
N LEU A 110 7.02 -5.39 -15.71
CA LEU A 110 8.31 -6.06 -15.56
C LEU A 110 8.33 -7.41 -16.27
N VAL A 111 7.26 -8.22 -16.12
CA VAL A 111 7.14 -9.56 -16.71
C VAL A 111 6.82 -9.50 -18.21
N ARG A 112 5.86 -8.66 -18.63
CA ARG A 112 5.48 -8.51 -20.04
C ARG A 112 6.27 -7.36 -20.67
N ARG A 113 7.54 -7.66 -20.98
CA ARG A 113 8.57 -6.73 -21.43
C ARG A 113 8.25 -5.95 -22.73
N LYS A 114 7.27 -6.39 -23.52
CA LYS A 114 6.80 -5.72 -24.75
C LYS A 114 5.35 -6.05 -25.04
N GLN A 115 4.46 -5.07 -24.97
CA GLN A 115 3.33 -4.94 -25.90
C GLN A 115 3.20 -3.46 -26.21
N ALA A 116 4.07 -3.01 -27.12
CA ALA A 116 3.74 -1.88 -27.97
C ALA A 116 2.60 -2.37 -28.87
N VAL A 117 1.42 -1.80 -28.67
CA VAL A 117 0.39 -1.70 -29.70
C VAL A 117 0.05 -0.23 -29.76
#